data_AF-A0A8J3K865-F1
#
_entry.id   AF-A0A8J3K865-F1
#
_cell.length_a   1.000
_cell.length_b   1.000
_cell.length_c   1.000
_cell.angle_alpha   90.00
_cell.angle_beta   90.00
_cell.angle_gamma   90.00
#
_symmetry.space_group_name_H-M   'P 1'
#
loop_
_entity.id
_entity.type
_entity.pdbx_description
1 polymer ?
#
loop_
_entity_poly.entity_id
_entity_poly.type
_entity_poly.pdbx_seq_one_letter_code
_entity_poly.pdbx_strand_id
1 'polypeptide(L)'
;MSPLTPRTTPRRSWRLRSALVAALTLALAAVGAVVAAPAQAVTIDTGAWYVIVSRHSGKAVDLYNFSTADGAPIVQWARNDGYQQQWQFVDAGSGYYKLRSRQSGKFLELPNANDGTPLVQNPDNGTTRQHFAVRDTDSGYVKFLNRHSGKALDVWEWSTADGGIISQFADLNGWNQHWQLVAVGSGGGGGGSQTGLVGWATQGGGTTGGGSASATTVTSSSALSSAVSGSTARVVRISGTISCSGMITVGSNKTILGNSGATIAGCGLNVSNASNVIIRNISFRDWNDDAVNVQYSTRVWIDHNSFTNGYDGAVDVKRASDYVTVSWNRVYGHDKSMLLGHSDDNASEDRGHLRVTYHHNWFDGSGTRHPRVRFGNPVHVYNNYYRGNEYGVASTMGAGVLVEGNYFESVDEPTLVGYADSADGAIVQRNNYFTGSGSPESGGGSVSSIPYAYTLDSASGVKAGVSAGAGAGRITV
;
A
#
# COMPACT_ATOMS: atom_id res chain seq x y z
N MET A 1 71.08 -73.08 3.93
CA MET A 1 70.72 -73.39 2.53
C MET A 1 69.85 -72.26 2.00
N SER A 2 70.40 -71.44 1.10
CA SER A 2 69.66 -70.52 0.19
C SER A 2 69.72 -71.13 -1.22
N PRO A 3 68.80 -70.81 -2.17
CA PRO A 3 68.96 -69.64 -3.10
C PRO A 3 67.60 -68.95 -3.48
N LEU A 4 67.47 -67.65 -3.81
CA LEU A 4 67.85 -66.81 -4.99
C LEU A 4 67.24 -67.29 -6.34
N THR A 5 66.43 -66.52 -7.08
CA THR A 5 66.82 -65.37 -7.95
C THR A 5 65.61 -64.81 -8.75
N PRO A 6 65.63 -63.55 -9.26
CA PRO A 6 64.66 -62.98 -10.23
C PRO A 6 65.30 -62.57 -11.58
N ARG A 7 64.50 -62.33 -12.65
CA ARG A 7 64.93 -61.60 -13.87
C ARG A 7 63.78 -60.98 -14.69
N THR A 8 64.10 -59.83 -15.30
CA THR A 8 63.33 -58.81 -16.04
C THR A 8 63.17 -59.06 -17.55
N THR A 9 62.24 -58.37 -18.24
CA THR A 9 62.34 -58.04 -19.68
C THR A 9 61.59 -56.74 -20.08
N PRO A 10 61.99 -56.02 -21.17
CA PRO A 10 61.58 -54.64 -21.48
C PRO A 10 60.74 -54.49 -22.77
N ARG A 11 60.21 -53.28 -23.08
CA ARG A 11 59.62 -52.95 -24.40
C ARG A 11 59.97 -51.56 -24.95
N ARG A 12 60.23 -51.55 -26.26
CA ARG A 12 60.62 -50.47 -27.19
C ARG A 12 59.43 -49.65 -27.71
N SER A 13 59.77 -48.45 -28.19
CA SER A 13 59.00 -47.43 -28.92
C SER A 13 58.36 -47.88 -30.23
N TRP A 14 57.44 -47.07 -30.80
CA TRP A 14 57.25 -46.75 -32.24
C TRP A 14 56.59 -45.36 -32.38
N ARG A 15 56.98 -44.60 -33.41
CA ARG A 15 56.46 -43.28 -33.79
C ARG A 15 55.41 -43.42 -34.88
N LEU A 16 54.40 -42.55 -34.95
CA LEU A 16 53.78 -42.11 -36.21
C LEU A 16 53.21 -40.69 -36.06
N ARG A 17 53.53 -39.84 -37.04
CA ARG A 17 53.05 -38.46 -37.20
C ARG A 17 51.73 -38.47 -37.95
N SER A 18 50.79 -37.59 -37.59
CA SER A 18 49.83 -36.97 -38.51
C SER A 18 49.25 -35.73 -37.83
N ALA A 19 49.51 -34.57 -38.44
CA ALA A 19 48.96 -33.28 -38.06
C ALA A 19 47.61 -33.10 -38.77
N LEU A 20 46.60 -32.65 -38.03
CA LEU A 20 45.43 -32.00 -38.59
C LEU A 20 45.04 -30.86 -37.66
N VAL A 21 45.16 -29.66 -38.21
CA VAL A 21 44.85 -28.37 -37.61
C VAL A 21 43.33 -28.29 -37.46
N ALA A 22 42.86 -28.22 -36.22
CA ALA A 22 41.55 -27.67 -35.90
C ALA A 22 41.79 -26.49 -34.96
N ALA A 23 41.66 -25.28 -35.51
CA ALA A 23 41.68 -24.06 -34.74
C ALA A 23 40.43 -24.02 -33.85
N LEU A 24 40.60 -24.34 -32.57
CA LEU A 24 39.60 -24.07 -31.54
C LEU A 24 39.96 -22.72 -30.92
N THR A 25 39.24 -21.69 -31.30
CA THR A 25 39.24 -20.40 -30.61
C THR A 25 38.80 -20.61 -29.16
N LEU A 26 39.74 -20.51 -28.23
CA LEU A 26 39.46 -20.44 -26.81
C LEU A 26 38.80 -19.07 -26.53
N ALA A 27 37.48 -19.00 -26.58
CA ALA A 27 36.76 -17.90 -25.94
C ALA A 27 36.92 -18.09 -24.43
N LEU A 28 37.80 -17.30 -23.80
CA LEU A 28 37.80 -17.13 -22.36
C LEU A 28 36.41 -16.62 -21.96
N ALA A 29 35.57 -17.51 -21.44
CA ALA A 29 34.45 -17.11 -20.61
C ALA A 29 35.04 -16.58 -19.29
N ALA A 30 35.38 -15.29 -19.27
CA ALA A 30 35.47 -14.55 -18.04
C ALA A 30 34.07 -14.55 -17.43
N VAL A 31 33.79 -15.53 -16.56
CA VAL A 31 32.67 -15.44 -15.63
C VAL A 31 33.05 -14.31 -14.69
N GLY A 32 32.72 -13.07 -15.09
CA GLY A 32 32.65 -11.98 -14.16
C GLY A 32 31.69 -12.40 -13.08
N ALA A 33 32.19 -12.62 -11.87
CA ALA A 33 31.35 -12.69 -10.70
C ALA A 33 30.53 -11.40 -10.71
N VAL A 34 29.24 -11.52 -11.05
CA VAL A 34 28.29 -10.47 -10.80
C VAL A 34 28.25 -10.36 -9.29
N VAL A 35 29.05 -9.46 -8.73
CA VAL A 35 28.91 -9.07 -7.35
C VAL A 35 27.51 -8.47 -7.29
N ALA A 36 26.56 -9.24 -6.79
CA ALA A 36 25.23 -8.73 -6.53
C ALA A 36 25.43 -7.47 -5.70
N ALA A 37 24.96 -6.32 -6.20
CA ALA A 37 24.87 -5.12 -5.40
C ALA A 37 24.16 -5.51 -4.10
N PRO A 38 24.59 -5.01 -2.92
CA PRO A 38 23.88 -5.31 -1.70
C PRO A 38 22.41 -4.92 -1.91
N ALA A 39 21.51 -5.84 -1.57
CA ALA A 39 20.08 -5.58 -1.52
C ALA A 39 19.87 -4.24 -0.80
N GLN A 40 19.08 -3.35 -1.41
CA GLN A 40 18.75 -2.06 -0.81
C GLN A 40 18.25 -2.28 0.60
N ALA A 41 18.91 -1.69 1.59
CA ALA A 41 18.51 -1.84 2.98
C ALA A 41 17.13 -1.18 3.20
N VAL A 42 16.24 -1.89 3.88
CA VAL A 42 15.02 -1.34 4.45
C VAL A 42 15.38 -0.04 5.17
N THR A 43 14.74 1.05 4.76
CA THR A 43 14.94 2.33 5.43
C THR A 43 14.15 2.29 6.73
N ILE A 44 14.85 2.16 7.85
CA ILE A 44 14.27 2.18 9.19
C ILE A 44 14.23 3.62 9.67
N ASP A 45 13.03 4.15 9.90
CA ASP A 45 12.85 5.38 10.65
C ASP A 45 13.07 5.11 12.13
N THR A 46 14.19 5.57 12.68
CA THR A 46 14.56 5.42 14.09
C THR A 46 13.76 6.33 15.02
N GLY A 47 13.04 7.32 14.48
CA GLY A 47 12.08 8.14 15.21
C GLY A 47 10.74 7.45 15.46
N ALA A 48 10.44 6.38 14.72
CA ALA A 48 9.18 5.64 14.82
C ALA A 48 9.24 4.48 15.82
N TRP A 49 8.07 4.10 16.33
CA TRP A 49 7.83 2.85 17.05
C TRP A 49 7.27 1.83 16.07
N TYR A 50 7.55 0.53 16.25
CA TYR A 50 7.07 -0.53 15.35
C TYR A 50 6.46 -1.69 16.13
N VAL A 51 5.40 -2.28 15.59
CA VAL A 51 5.01 -3.66 15.86
C VAL A 51 5.72 -4.57 14.85
N ILE A 52 6.36 -5.62 15.34
CA ILE A 52 7.10 -6.59 14.51
C ILE A 52 6.23 -7.83 14.36
N VAL A 53 5.75 -8.09 13.16
CA VAL A 53 4.76 -9.15 12.90
C VAL A 53 5.41 -10.32 12.18
N SER A 54 5.25 -11.53 12.70
CA SER A 54 5.74 -12.74 12.05
C SER A 54 5.00 -12.98 10.73
N ARG A 55 5.74 -13.24 9.64
CA ARG A 55 5.16 -13.68 8.37
C ARG A 55 4.45 -15.02 8.49
N HIS A 56 4.98 -15.91 9.31
CA HIS A 56 4.47 -17.27 9.47
C HIS A 56 3.11 -17.32 10.17
N SER A 57 2.98 -16.61 11.30
CA SER A 57 1.79 -16.71 12.16
C SER A 57 0.86 -15.49 12.10
N GLY A 58 1.32 -14.36 11.55
CA GLY A 58 0.61 -13.08 11.61
C GLY A 58 0.58 -12.43 13.01
N LYS A 59 1.27 -13.02 14.00
CA LYS A 59 1.31 -12.53 15.39
C LYS A 59 2.47 -11.56 15.61
N ALA A 60 2.34 -10.71 16.62
CA ALA A 60 3.32 -9.68 16.96
C ALA A 60 4.34 -10.20 17.98
N VAL A 61 5.59 -9.73 17.88
CA VAL A 61 6.59 -9.81 18.95
C VAL A 61 6.07 -9.06 20.17
N ASP A 62 5.89 -9.78 21.27
CA ASP A 62 5.18 -9.34 22.47
C ASP A 62 6.04 -9.61 23.72
N LEU A 63 6.10 -8.62 24.59
CA LEU A 63 6.71 -8.74 25.90
C LEU A 63 5.73 -9.41 26.88
N TYR A 64 6.03 -10.66 27.21
CA TYR A 64 5.10 -11.54 27.91
C TYR A 64 4.61 -10.95 29.24
N ASN A 65 3.29 -10.98 29.42
CA ASN A 65 2.61 -10.52 30.62
C ASN A 65 2.94 -9.07 31.02
N PHE A 66 3.24 -8.21 30.03
CA PHE A 66 3.58 -6.80 30.23
C PHE A 66 4.79 -6.55 31.15
N SER A 67 5.60 -7.59 31.39
CA SER A 67 6.65 -7.58 32.40
C SER A 67 7.72 -6.54 32.09
N THR A 68 8.15 -5.78 33.09
CA THR A 68 9.29 -4.84 32.96
C THR A 68 10.57 -5.39 33.61
N ALA A 69 10.58 -6.66 34.05
CA ALA A 69 11.73 -7.28 34.70
C ALA A 69 12.89 -7.57 33.71
N ASP A 70 14.11 -7.63 34.23
CA ASP A 70 15.28 -8.12 33.50
C ASP A 70 15.11 -9.60 33.18
N GLY A 71 15.51 -10.01 31.97
CA GLY A 71 15.33 -11.38 31.50
C GLY A 71 13.88 -11.77 31.20
N ALA A 72 12.93 -10.82 31.18
CA ALA A 72 11.55 -11.15 30.85
C ALA A 72 11.44 -11.70 29.41
N PRO A 73 10.67 -12.78 29.20
CA PRO A 73 10.63 -13.47 27.94
C PRO A 73 9.86 -12.69 26.87
N ILE A 74 10.33 -12.81 25.64
CA ILE A 74 9.68 -12.30 24.44
C ILE A 74 9.02 -13.46 23.71
N VAL A 75 7.74 -13.31 23.45
CA VAL A 75 6.89 -14.31 22.80
C VAL A 75 6.23 -13.70 21.57
N GLN A 76 5.48 -14.51 20.83
CA GLN A 76 4.47 -13.99 19.92
C GLN A 76 3.10 -13.97 20.59
N TRP A 77 2.29 -12.98 20.25
CA TRP A 77 0.89 -12.91 20.67
C TRP A 77 0.03 -12.28 19.58
N ALA A 78 -1.28 -12.56 19.61
CA ALA A 78 -2.26 -11.83 18.81
C ALA A 78 -2.00 -10.31 18.90
N ARG A 79 -1.86 -9.69 17.74
CA ARG A 79 -1.54 -8.27 17.63
C ARG A 79 -2.65 -7.42 18.25
N ASN A 80 -2.29 -6.55 19.17
CA ASN A 80 -3.18 -5.61 19.85
C ASN A 80 -2.65 -4.17 19.89
N ASP A 81 -1.49 -3.92 19.27
CA ASP A 81 -0.83 -2.61 19.23
C ASP A 81 -0.55 -1.99 20.62
N GLY A 82 -0.62 -2.77 21.71
CA GLY A 82 -0.28 -2.34 23.07
C GLY A 82 1.22 -2.07 23.22
N TYR A 83 1.61 -1.28 24.23
CA TYR A 83 3.02 -0.86 24.43
C TYR A 83 4.00 -2.03 24.55
N GLN A 84 3.55 -3.19 25.02
CA GLN A 84 4.34 -4.42 25.13
C GLN A 84 4.68 -5.06 23.77
N GLN A 85 4.02 -4.63 22.68
CA GLN A 85 4.29 -5.06 21.30
C GLN A 85 5.06 -4.03 20.47
N GLN A 86 5.50 -2.93 21.09
CA GLN A 86 6.09 -1.79 20.37
C GLN A 86 7.58 -1.63 20.63
N TRP A 87 8.32 -1.50 19.53
CA TRP A 87 9.78 -1.54 19.50
C TRP A 87 10.31 -0.37 18.70
N GLN A 88 11.19 0.45 19.28
CA GLN A 88 11.91 1.51 18.58
C GLN A 88 13.31 1.04 18.20
N PHE A 89 13.74 1.36 16.98
CA PHE A 89 15.08 1.07 16.52
C PHE A 89 16.05 2.17 16.98
N VAL A 90 17.12 1.76 17.67
CA VAL A 90 18.21 2.64 18.10
C VAL A 90 19.48 2.22 17.37
N ASP A 91 20.09 3.14 16.62
CA ASP A 91 21.32 2.88 15.88
C ASP A 91 22.45 2.42 16.82
N ALA A 92 23.09 1.30 16.49
CA ALA A 92 24.23 0.71 17.18
C ALA A 92 25.52 0.76 16.34
N GLY A 93 25.48 1.48 15.22
CA GLY A 93 26.59 1.65 14.28
C GLY A 93 26.78 0.45 13.34
N SER A 94 27.45 0.72 12.22
CA SER A 94 27.81 -0.31 11.21
C SER A 94 26.63 -1.11 10.66
N GLY A 95 25.44 -0.50 10.59
CA GLY A 95 24.22 -1.14 10.06
C GLY A 95 23.52 -2.09 11.04
N TYR A 96 23.79 -1.96 12.34
CA TYR A 96 23.12 -2.70 13.41
C TYR A 96 22.24 -1.79 14.24
N TYR A 97 21.17 -2.36 14.78
CA TYR A 97 20.24 -1.68 15.67
C TYR A 97 20.08 -2.43 16.98
N LYS A 98 19.78 -1.70 18.04
CA LYS A 98 19.12 -2.23 19.24
C LYS A 98 17.61 -1.97 19.13
N LEU A 99 16.80 -2.87 19.66
CA LEU A 99 15.35 -2.73 19.66
C LEU A 99 14.84 -2.40 21.06
N ARG A 100 14.43 -1.16 21.26
CA ARG A 100 13.99 -0.63 22.56
C ARG A 100 12.50 -0.90 22.76
N SER A 101 12.11 -1.52 23.86
CA SER A 101 10.71 -1.71 24.25
C SER A 101 10.06 -0.38 24.63
N ARG A 102 8.83 -0.12 24.16
CA ARG A 102 8.03 1.01 24.64
C ARG A 102 7.52 0.79 26.06
N GLN A 103 7.24 -0.47 26.43
CA GLN A 103 6.72 -0.86 27.74
C GLN A 103 7.74 -0.63 28.87
N SER A 104 9.02 -0.95 28.65
CA SER A 104 10.05 -0.94 29.71
C SER A 104 11.22 0.02 29.46
N GLY A 105 11.40 0.48 28.22
CA GLY A 105 12.58 1.23 27.80
C GLY A 105 13.87 0.40 27.65
N LYS A 106 13.82 -0.93 27.89
CA LYS A 106 14.93 -1.90 27.79
C LYS A 106 15.08 -2.45 26.37
N PHE A 107 16.14 -3.22 26.13
CA PHE A 107 16.50 -3.72 24.80
C PHE A 107 16.34 -5.23 24.66
N LEU A 108 15.95 -5.67 23.47
CA LEU A 108 15.94 -7.09 23.11
C LEU A 108 17.35 -7.68 23.14
N GLU A 109 17.48 -8.88 23.70
CA GLU A 109 18.76 -9.56 23.90
C GLU A 109 18.64 -11.07 23.71
N LEU A 110 19.64 -11.66 23.05
CA LEU A 110 19.86 -13.11 23.02
C LEU A 110 20.95 -13.48 24.05
N PRO A 111 20.62 -14.16 25.16
CA PRO A 111 21.57 -14.38 26.26
C PRO A 111 22.86 -15.13 25.89
N ASN A 112 22.80 -16.02 24.90
CA ASN A 112 23.94 -16.79 24.39
C ASN A 112 23.75 -17.07 22.88
N ALA A 113 24.59 -17.91 22.26
CA ALA A 113 24.57 -18.18 20.80
C ALA A 113 23.95 -19.54 20.41
N ASN A 114 23.39 -20.29 21.35
CA ASN A 114 22.81 -21.60 21.09
C ASN A 114 21.48 -21.47 20.33
N ASP A 115 21.20 -22.44 19.46
CA ASP A 115 19.91 -22.56 18.81
C ASP A 115 18.79 -22.76 19.84
N GLY A 116 17.65 -22.12 19.59
CA GLY A 116 16.51 -22.15 20.51
C GLY A 116 16.65 -21.29 21.76
N THR A 117 17.73 -20.52 21.89
CA THR A 117 17.86 -19.55 22.97
C THR A 117 16.72 -18.53 22.89
N PRO A 118 15.87 -18.42 23.92
CA PRO A 118 14.77 -17.46 23.93
C PRO A 118 15.29 -16.02 23.93
N LEU A 119 14.59 -15.16 23.20
CA LEU A 119 14.78 -13.72 23.24
C LEU A 119 14.21 -13.17 24.56
N VAL A 120 14.96 -12.28 25.19
CA VAL A 120 14.56 -11.61 26.43
C VAL A 120 14.74 -10.09 26.30
N GLN A 121 14.27 -9.32 27.28
CA GLN A 121 14.68 -7.93 27.44
C GLN A 121 15.71 -7.75 28.57
N ASN A 122 16.65 -6.82 28.40
CA ASN A 122 17.59 -6.39 29.43
C ASN A 122 17.94 -4.89 29.28
N PRO A 123 18.44 -4.22 30.34
CA PRO A 123 19.01 -2.88 30.21
C PRO A 123 20.12 -2.85 29.17
N ASP A 124 20.40 -1.66 28.62
CA ASP A 124 21.53 -1.49 27.71
C ASP A 124 22.83 -1.90 28.41
N ASN A 125 23.51 -2.89 27.84
CA ASN A 125 24.77 -3.39 28.39
C ASN A 125 25.93 -3.25 27.40
N GLY A 126 25.71 -2.59 26.26
CA GLY A 126 26.73 -2.35 25.23
C GLY A 126 27.25 -3.62 24.54
N THR A 127 26.66 -4.79 24.79
CA THR A 127 27.13 -6.04 24.20
C THR A 127 26.50 -6.29 22.83
N THR A 128 27.22 -7.00 21.95
CA THR A 128 26.72 -7.38 20.62
C THR A 128 25.53 -8.34 20.65
N ARG A 129 25.15 -8.86 21.83
CA ARG A 129 23.95 -9.68 22.04
C ARG A 129 22.66 -8.89 21.86
N GLN A 130 22.71 -7.57 21.98
CA GLN A 130 21.57 -6.65 21.77
C GLN A 130 21.53 -6.05 20.35
N HIS A 131 22.47 -6.41 19.48
CA HIS A 131 22.64 -5.79 18.17
C HIS A 131 22.09 -6.70 17.07
N PHE A 132 21.20 -6.16 16.24
CA PHE A 132 20.57 -6.87 15.14
C PHE A 132 20.76 -6.12 13.83
N ALA A 133 21.27 -6.81 12.81
CA ALA A 133 21.20 -6.33 11.45
C ALA A 133 19.81 -6.65 10.90
N VAL A 134 19.17 -5.68 10.25
CA VAL A 134 17.90 -5.88 9.57
C VAL A 134 18.18 -6.01 8.08
N ARG A 135 17.73 -7.11 7.48
CA ARG A 135 17.98 -7.44 6.08
C ARG A 135 16.67 -7.70 5.37
N ASP A 136 16.50 -7.10 4.21
CA ASP A 136 15.36 -7.39 3.35
C ASP A 136 15.35 -8.85 2.90
N THR A 137 14.13 -9.34 2.73
CA THR A 137 13.81 -10.61 2.09
C THR A 137 12.94 -10.31 0.86
N ASP A 138 11.96 -11.15 0.54
CA ASP A 138 10.97 -10.89 -0.50
C ASP A 138 9.72 -10.20 0.04
N SER A 139 8.96 -9.57 -0.84
CA SER A 139 7.55 -9.18 -0.59
C SER A 139 7.33 -8.23 0.61
N GLY A 140 8.29 -7.34 0.90
CA GLY A 140 8.18 -6.35 1.98
C GLY A 140 8.44 -6.88 3.38
N TYR A 141 9.03 -8.08 3.51
CA TYR A 141 9.46 -8.66 4.78
C TYR A 141 10.97 -8.48 5.00
N VAL A 142 11.37 -8.54 6.26
CA VAL A 142 12.76 -8.48 6.71
C VAL A 142 13.12 -9.69 7.57
N LYS A 143 14.41 -9.91 7.78
CA LYS A 143 14.94 -10.78 8.83
C LYS A 143 15.91 -10.03 9.73
N PHE A 144 15.99 -10.48 10.98
CA PHE A 144 16.90 -9.94 11.98
C PHE A 144 18.04 -10.92 12.22
N LEU A 145 19.28 -10.48 12.00
CA LEU A 145 20.49 -11.26 12.27
C LEU A 145 21.21 -10.70 13.47
N ASN A 146 21.39 -11.50 14.51
CA ASN A 146 22.11 -11.06 15.71
C ASN A 146 23.61 -10.92 15.42
N ARG A 147 24.22 -9.81 15.88
CA ARG A 147 25.64 -9.52 15.64
C ARG A 147 26.58 -10.47 16.36
N HIS A 148 26.19 -10.97 17.54
CA HIS A 148 27.04 -11.88 18.31
C HIS A 148 27.06 -13.28 17.70
N SER A 149 25.89 -13.83 17.38
CA SER A 149 25.77 -15.24 16.94
C SER A 149 25.73 -15.42 15.43
N GLY A 150 25.41 -14.38 14.66
CA GLY A 150 25.15 -14.47 13.21
C GLY A 150 23.83 -15.16 12.86
N LYS A 151 23.00 -15.49 13.86
CA LYS A 151 21.76 -16.27 13.71
C LYS A 151 20.54 -15.37 13.53
N ALA A 152 19.50 -15.95 12.92
CA ALA A 152 18.25 -15.26 12.66
C ALA A 152 17.32 -15.32 13.88
N LEU A 153 16.55 -14.25 14.08
CA LEU A 153 15.39 -14.27 14.98
C LEU A 153 14.32 -15.22 14.41
N ASP A 154 13.79 -16.11 15.23
CA ASP A 154 13.03 -17.28 14.81
C ASP A 154 11.80 -17.50 15.71
N VAL A 155 10.62 -17.69 15.11
CA VAL A 155 9.45 -18.23 15.84
C VAL A 155 9.70 -19.71 16.11
N TRP A 156 10.04 -20.03 17.37
CA TRP A 156 10.51 -21.34 17.77
C TRP A 156 9.50 -22.43 17.41
N GLU A 157 10.01 -23.52 16.86
CA GLU A 157 9.23 -24.69 16.42
C GLU A 157 8.07 -24.33 15.48
N TRP A 158 8.17 -23.20 14.74
CA TRP A 158 7.13 -22.74 13.81
C TRP A 158 5.76 -22.59 14.49
N SER A 159 5.75 -22.28 15.79
CA SER A 159 4.51 -22.14 16.55
C SER A 159 3.59 -21.08 15.94
N THR A 160 2.29 -21.34 15.98
CA THR A 160 1.24 -20.36 15.66
C THR A 160 0.39 -20.01 16.88
N ALA A 161 0.75 -20.49 18.08
CA ALA A 161 0.02 -20.22 19.31
C ALA A 161 0.42 -18.88 19.95
N ASP A 162 -0.51 -18.27 20.67
CA ASP A 162 -0.17 -17.19 21.61
C ASP A 162 0.76 -17.73 22.69
N GLY A 163 1.79 -16.95 23.03
CA GLY A 163 2.86 -17.37 23.94
C GLY A 163 3.95 -18.22 23.28
N GLY A 164 3.88 -18.46 21.97
CA GLY A 164 4.98 -19.12 21.24
C GLY A 164 6.29 -18.34 21.40
N ILE A 165 7.38 -19.04 21.70
CA ILE A 165 8.67 -18.41 22.00
C ILE A 165 9.28 -17.76 20.76
N ILE A 166 9.79 -16.54 20.90
CA ILE A 166 10.73 -15.98 19.94
C ILE A 166 12.15 -16.34 20.38
N SER A 167 12.92 -16.93 19.49
CA SER A 167 14.27 -17.45 19.76
C SER A 167 15.25 -17.00 18.69
N GLN A 168 16.46 -17.57 18.70
CA GLN A 168 17.33 -17.57 17.53
C GLN A 168 17.54 -18.98 16.98
N PHE A 169 17.76 -19.08 15.67
CA PHE A 169 18.19 -20.30 15.01
C PHE A 169 19.13 -19.98 13.83
N ALA A 170 19.80 -21.00 13.30
CA ALA A 170 20.50 -20.87 12.01
C ALA A 170 19.61 -20.16 10.97
N ASP A 171 20.18 -19.22 10.22
CA ASP A 171 19.44 -18.51 9.15
C ASP A 171 19.16 -19.50 8.01
N LEU A 172 17.94 -20.02 8.00
CA LEU A 172 17.43 -20.94 6.98
C LEU A 172 16.52 -20.22 5.99
N ASN A 173 16.34 -18.90 6.15
CA ASN A 173 15.45 -18.07 5.34
C ASN A 173 14.01 -18.63 5.28
N GLY A 174 13.56 -19.22 6.38
CA GLY A 174 12.22 -19.77 6.56
C GLY A 174 11.21 -18.67 6.90
N TRP A 175 9.91 -18.89 6.63
CA TRP A 175 8.88 -17.90 6.91
C TRP A 175 8.74 -17.57 8.41
N ASN A 176 9.10 -18.51 9.28
CA ASN A 176 9.17 -18.29 10.73
C ASN A 176 10.33 -17.36 11.16
N GLN A 177 11.22 -17.00 10.23
CA GLN A 177 12.32 -16.04 10.41
C GLN A 177 12.09 -14.71 9.68
N HIS A 178 10.93 -14.56 9.02
CA HIS A 178 10.57 -13.38 8.26
C HIS A 178 9.56 -12.54 9.05
N TRP A 179 9.77 -11.23 9.03
CA TRP A 179 9.04 -10.29 9.87
C TRP A 179 8.61 -9.08 9.05
N GLN A 180 7.43 -8.55 9.34
CA GLN A 180 6.97 -7.27 8.84
C GLN A 180 7.18 -6.22 9.92
N LEU A 181 7.77 -5.08 9.55
CA LEU A 181 7.86 -3.91 10.42
C LEU A 181 6.64 -3.03 10.17
N VAL A 182 5.78 -2.87 11.18
CA VAL A 182 4.60 -2.02 11.08
C VAL A 182 4.75 -0.85 12.03
N ALA A 183 4.94 0.36 11.52
CA ALA A 183 5.07 1.53 12.38
C ALA A 183 3.80 1.74 13.24
N VAL A 184 3.97 2.21 14.47
CA VAL A 184 2.92 2.55 15.43
C VAL A 184 2.59 4.02 15.27
N GLY A 185 1.31 4.37 15.23
CA GLY A 185 0.86 5.72 14.90
C GLY A 185 0.52 5.86 13.42
N SER A 186 1.03 4.96 12.58
CA SER A 186 0.25 4.38 11.49
C SER A 186 -0.61 3.27 12.09
N GLY A 187 -1.84 3.59 12.53
CA GLY A 187 -2.71 2.66 13.25
C GLY A 187 -2.88 1.31 12.53
N GLY A 188 -2.65 0.21 13.24
CA GLY A 188 -2.62 -1.13 12.65
C GLY A 188 -3.69 -2.06 13.18
N GLY A 189 -4.86 -1.99 12.55
CA GLY A 189 -5.68 -3.16 12.31
C GLY A 189 -5.38 -3.69 10.92
N GLY A 190 -4.36 -4.55 10.79
CA GLY A 190 -4.10 -5.42 9.64
C GLY A 190 -4.28 -4.80 8.24
N GLY A 191 -3.21 -4.18 7.74
CA GLY A 191 -3.08 -3.64 6.40
C GLY A 191 -2.38 -2.28 6.47
N GLY A 192 -1.27 -2.11 5.74
CA GLY A 192 -0.55 -0.84 5.79
C GLY A 192 -1.52 0.24 5.33
N SER A 193 -1.85 1.22 6.18
CA SER A 193 -2.65 2.36 5.76
C SER A 193 -1.92 3.01 4.58
N GLN A 194 -2.39 2.72 3.37
CA GLN A 194 -1.84 3.18 2.12
C GLN A 194 -2.23 4.66 1.97
N THR A 195 -1.62 5.53 2.76
CA THR A 195 -1.82 6.99 2.70
C THR A 195 -1.01 7.63 1.56
N GLY A 196 -0.05 6.89 1.02
CA GLY A 196 0.61 7.21 -0.24
C GLY A 196 -0.24 6.81 -1.44
N LEU A 197 0.07 7.39 -2.58
CA LEU A 197 -0.62 7.09 -3.82
C LEU A 197 -0.42 5.62 -4.21
N VAL A 198 -1.53 4.87 -4.31
CA VAL A 198 -1.61 3.53 -4.89
C VAL A 198 -2.69 3.54 -5.98
N GLY A 199 -2.67 2.57 -6.88
CA GLY A 199 -3.70 2.45 -7.90
C GLY A 199 -3.32 3.03 -9.25
N TRP A 200 -4.33 3.26 -10.08
CA TRP A 200 -4.16 3.61 -11.48
C TRP A 200 -3.44 4.95 -11.70
N ALA A 201 -3.52 5.90 -10.77
CA ALA A 201 -2.76 7.15 -10.88
C ALA A 201 -1.23 7.00 -10.65
N THR A 202 -0.76 5.81 -10.24
CA THR A 202 0.68 5.46 -10.29
C THR A 202 1.18 5.13 -11.70
N GLN A 203 0.25 4.80 -12.61
CA GLN A 203 0.54 4.37 -13.96
C GLN A 203 0.66 5.58 -14.92
N GLY A 204 0.99 5.31 -16.18
CA GLY A 204 1.11 6.36 -17.20
C GLY A 204 2.23 7.37 -16.95
N GLY A 205 3.22 7.04 -16.11
CA GLY A 205 4.29 7.95 -15.69
C GLY A 205 4.10 8.55 -14.28
N GLY A 206 3.04 8.15 -13.57
CA GLY A 206 2.79 8.52 -12.18
C GLY A 206 2.20 9.92 -12.00
N THR A 207 1.75 10.19 -10.77
CA THR A 207 1.11 11.46 -10.38
C THR A 207 1.91 12.12 -9.25
N THR A 208 2.52 13.26 -9.57
CA THR A 208 3.35 14.07 -8.65
C THR A 208 2.80 15.48 -8.45
N GLY A 209 1.75 15.86 -9.20
CA GLY A 209 1.11 17.17 -9.12
C GLY A 209 2.07 18.32 -9.43
N GLY A 210 2.15 19.27 -8.52
CA GLY A 210 3.10 20.39 -8.55
C GLY A 210 4.55 20.03 -8.23
N GLY A 211 4.82 18.77 -7.86
CA GLY A 211 6.15 18.27 -7.53
C GLY A 211 6.80 19.05 -6.38
N SER A 212 8.03 19.50 -6.59
CA SER A 212 8.82 20.28 -5.63
C SER A 212 8.64 21.81 -5.75
N ALA A 213 7.64 22.28 -6.50
CA ALA A 213 7.38 23.71 -6.61
C ALA A 213 7.08 24.32 -5.23
N SER A 214 7.58 25.53 -4.98
CA SER A 214 7.27 26.27 -3.76
C SER A 214 5.77 26.45 -3.59
N ALA A 215 5.29 26.26 -2.38
CA ALA A 215 3.88 26.37 -2.05
C ALA A 215 3.42 27.83 -2.05
N THR A 216 2.31 28.10 -2.74
CA THR A 216 1.59 29.39 -2.67
C THR A 216 0.28 29.18 -1.92
N THR A 217 0.05 29.96 -0.87
CA THR A 217 -1.22 29.92 -0.13
C THR A 217 -2.25 30.85 -0.77
N VAL A 218 -3.47 30.37 -0.95
CA VAL A 218 -4.62 31.11 -1.48
C VAL A 218 -5.77 31.11 -0.47
N THR A 219 -6.49 32.24 -0.40
CA THR A 219 -7.59 32.49 0.54
C THR A 219 -8.84 33.06 -0.15
N SER A 220 -8.83 33.19 -1.47
CA SER A 220 -9.95 33.70 -2.26
C SER A 220 -10.15 32.89 -3.54
N SER A 221 -11.36 32.95 -4.09
CA SER A 221 -11.73 32.24 -5.32
C SER A 221 -10.91 32.71 -6.52
N SER A 222 -10.69 34.02 -6.65
CA SER A 222 -9.86 34.59 -7.72
C SER A 222 -8.41 34.10 -7.65
N ALA A 223 -7.82 34.09 -6.45
CA ALA A 223 -6.45 33.62 -6.25
C ALA A 223 -6.33 32.11 -6.54
N LEU A 224 -7.32 31.32 -6.10
CA LEU A 224 -7.39 29.89 -6.40
C LEU A 224 -7.46 29.67 -7.91
N SER A 225 -8.44 30.27 -8.60
CA SER A 225 -8.62 30.15 -10.06
C SER A 225 -7.36 30.52 -10.84
N SER A 226 -6.69 31.62 -10.48
CA SER A 226 -5.43 31.98 -11.12
C SER A 226 -4.33 30.95 -10.88
N ALA A 227 -4.16 30.47 -9.65
CA ALA A 227 -3.08 29.57 -9.27
C ALA A 227 -3.21 28.15 -9.85
N VAL A 228 -4.44 27.68 -10.09
CA VAL A 228 -4.71 26.30 -10.56
C VAL A 228 -4.88 26.19 -12.07
N SER A 229 -4.94 27.31 -12.79
CA SER A 229 -5.00 27.32 -14.25
C SER A 229 -3.67 26.97 -14.94
N GLY A 230 -3.72 26.68 -16.24
CA GLY A 230 -2.54 26.46 -17.09
C GLY A 230 -1.71 25.21 -16.74
N SER A 231 -0.57 25.04 -17.39
CA SER A 231 0.24 23.80 -17.29
C SER A 231 1.47 23.91 -16.38
N THR A 232 1.79 25.10 -15.87
CA THR A 232 2.97 25.29 -15.01
C THR A 232 2.81 24.57 -13.68
N ALA A 233 3.87 23.87 -13.24
CA ALA A 233 3.88 23.19 -11.95
C ALA A 233 3.63 24.15 -10.79
N ARG A 234 2.64 23.85 -9.94
CA ARG A 234 2.31 24.64 -8.74
C ARG A 234 1.85 23.75 -7.59
N VAL A 235 2.34 24.06 -6.39
CA VAL A 235 1.75 23.60 -5.13
C VAL A 235 0.90 24.74 -4.58
N VAL A 236 -0.41 24.56 -4.55
CA VAL A 236 -1.41 25.54 -4.13
C VAL A 236 -2.00 25.09 -2.81
N ARG A 237 -1.80 25.90 -1.77
CA ARG A 237 -2.31 25.64 -0.42
C ARG A 237 -3.59 26.42 -0.19
N ILE A 238 -4.69 25.76 0.16
CA ILE A 238 -5.93 26.45 0.50
C ILE A 238 -5.95 26.72 1.99
N SER A 239 -6.24 27.96 2.40
CA SER A 239 -6.40 28.31 3.81
C SER A 239 -7.74 28.98 4.06
N GLY A 240 -8.45 28.52 5.09
CA GLY A 240 -9.80 28.97 5.41
C GLY A 240 -10.84 28.48 4.41
N THR A 241 -11.97 29.18 4.35
CA THR A 241 -13.05 28.90 3.41
C THR A 241 -12.93 29.79 2.17
N ILE A 242 -12.86 29.18 1.00
CA ILE A 242 -13.00 29.85 -0.30
C ILE A 242 -14.44 29.67 -0.77
N SER A 243 -15.21 30.75 -0.74
CA SER A 243 -16.56 30.81 -1.32
C SER A 243 -16.48 31.21 -2.80
N CYS A 244 -17.20 30.48 -3.64
CA CYS A 244 -17.15 30.58 -5.10
C CYS A 244 -18.46 30.08 -5.71
N SER A 245 -18.59 30.16 -7.03
CA SER A 245 -19.71 29.61 -7.79
C SER A 245 -19.23 28.95 -9.08
N GLY A 246 -19.94 27.93 -9.56
CA GLY A 246 -19.64 27.25 -10.82
C GLY A 246 -18.49 26.26 -10.70
N MET A 247 -17.67 26.18 -11.75
CA MET A 247 -16.54 25.24 -11.81
C MET A 247 -15.23 25.97 -12.08
N ILE A 248 -14.26 25.82 -11.19
CA ILE A 248 -12.91 26.37 -11.37
C ILE A 248 -12.09 25.43 -12.23
N THR A 249 -11.62 25.90 -13.39
CA THR A 249 -10.78 25.10 -14.30
C THR A 249 -9.39 24.86 -13.72
N VAL A 250 -9.03 23.59 -13.58
CA VAL A 250 -7.72 23.12 -13.13
C VAL A 250 -6.93 22.59 -14.32
N GLY A 251 -5.75 23.15 -14.56
CA GLY A 251 -4.82 22.68 -15.59
C GLY A 251 -3.79 21.67 -15.06
N SER A 252 -2.84 21.28 -15.92
CA SER A 252 -1.84 20.25 -15.60
C SER A 252 -0.85 20.65 -14.51
N ASN A 253 -0.22 19.65 -13.88
CA ASN A 253 0.88 19.77 -12.91
C ASN A 253 0.49 20.59 -11.66
N LYS A 254 -0.62 20.24 -11.03
CA LYS A 254 -1.13 20.93 -9.84
C LYS A 254 -1.15 20.02 -8.64
N THR A 255 -0.67 20.51 -7.51
CA THR A 255 -1.03 19.96 -6.19
C THR A 255 -1.90 21.00 -5.52
N ILE A 256 -3.18 20.71 -5.33
CA ILE A 256 -4.13 21.55 -4.61
C ILE A 256 -4.34 20.87 -3.25
N LEU A 257 -3.83 21.48 -2.19
CA LEU A 257 -3.75 20.86 -0.87
C LEU A 257 -4.34 21.79 0.18
N GLY A 258 -5.35 21.31 0.91
CA GLY A 258 -5.94 22.07 1.99
C GLY A 258 -5.04 22.13 3.23
N ASN A 259 -4.87 23.31 3.81
CA ASN A 259 -4.42 23.46 5.20
C ASN A 259 -5.50 22.93 6.17
N SER A 260 -5.18 22.92 7.46
CA SER A 260 -6.19 22.62 8.51
C SER A 260 -7.46 23.48 8.32
N GLY A 261 -8.61 22.82 8.24
CA GLY A 261 -9.92 23.45 8.06
C GLY A 261 -10.19 24.05 6.67
N ALA A 262 -9.36 23.77 5.67
CA ALA A 262 -9.55 24.28 4.32
C ALA A 262 -10.87 23.81 3.70
N THR A 263 -11.65 24.76 3.18
CA THR A 263 -12.97 24.51 2.60
C THR A 263 -13.11 25.20 1.24
N ILE A 264 -13.69 24.50 0.26
CA ILE A 264 -14.25 25.11 -0.96
C ILE A 264 -15.77 25.00 -0.84
N ALA A 265 -16.47 26.14 -0.95
CA ALA A 265 -17.91 26.21 -0.78
C ALA A 265 -18.58 26.92 -1.97
N GLY A 266 -19.65 26.34 -2.52
CA GLY A 266 -20.43 26.95 -3.60
C GLY A 266 -19.97 26.61 -5.02
N CYS A 267 -18.79 26.00 -5.18
CA CYS A 267 -18.23 25.62 -6.48
C CYS A 267 -17.48 24.30 -6.42
N GLY A 268 -17.16 23.76 -7.60
CA GLY A 268 -16.28 22.60 -7.76
C GLY A 268 -15.01 22.90 -8.54
N LEU A 269 -14.18 21.86 -8.70
CA LEU A 269 -12.96 21.87 -9.51
C LEU A 269 -13.17 21.07 -10.79
N ASN A 270 -12.87 21.67 -11.95
CA ASN A 270 -12.95 21.02 -13.25
C ASN A 270 -11.55 20.75 -13.79
N VAL A 271 -11.06 19.52 -13.61
CA VAL A 271 -9.84 19.01 -14.22
C VAL A 271 -10.16 18.58 -15.65
N SER A 272 -9.92 19.49 -16.60
CA SER A 272 -10.30 19.31 -18.00
C SER A 272 -9.10 19.45 -18.92
N ASN A 273 -8.89 18.46 -19.81
CA ASN A 273 -7.73 18.44 -20.72
C ASN A 273 -6.39 18.61 -19.98
N ALA A 274 -6.29 18.00 -18.81
CA ALA A 274 -5.19 18.18 -17.89
C ALA A 274 -4.53 16.84 -17.54
N SER A 275 -3.31 16.92 -17.03
CA SER A 275 -2.61 15.74 -16.55
C SER A 275 -1.74 16.06 -15.35
N ASN A 276 -1.48 15.07 -14.48
CA ASN A 276 -0.66 15.22 -13.29
C ASN A 276 -1.27 16.19 -12.26
N VAL A 277 -2.39 15.80 -11.66
CA VAL A 277 -3.12 16.65 -10.70
C VAL A 277 -3.36 15.91 -9.40
N ILE A 278 -3.10 16.57 -8.27
CA ILE A 278 -3.40 16.09 -6.92
C ILE A 278 -4.40 17.07 -6.29
N ILE A 279 -5.52 16.57 -5.78
CA ILE A 279 -6.53 17.32 -5.04
C ILE A 279 -6.68 16.64 -3.67
N ARG A 280 -6.26 17.33 -2.60
CA ARG A 280 -6.04 16.67 -1.31
C ARG A 280 -6.43 17.51 -0.10
N ASN A 281 -7.00 16.87 0.93
CA ASN A 281 -7.29 17.46 2.24
C ASN A 281 -8.24 18.67 2.22
N ILE A 282 -9.27 18.66 1.37
CA ILE A 282 -10.22 19.77 1.25
C ILE A 282 -11.62 19.31 1.63
N SER A 283 -12.34 20.13 2.42
CA SER A 283 -13.78 19.99 2.56
C SER A 283 -14.51 20.73 1.43
N PHE A 284 -15.24 20.00 0.61
CA PHE A 284 -16.14 20.53 -0.41
C PHE A 284 -17.57 20.53 0.12
N ARG A 285 -18.28 21.63 -0.08
CA ARG A 285 -19.71 21.72 0.22
C ARG A 285 -20.47 22.66 -0.69
N ASP A 286 -21.78 22.43 -0.80
CA ASP A 286 -22.72 23.35 -1.44
C ASP A 286 -22.41 23.66 -2.91
N TRP A 287 -21.76 22.73 -3.63
CA TRP A 287 -21.44 22.93 -5.05
C TRP A 287 -22.70 22.76 -5.93
N ASN A 288 -22.73 23.47 -7.05
CA ASN A 288 -23.89 23.55 -7.93
C ASN A 288 -23.85 22.59 -9.14
N ASP A 289 -22.69 22.03 -9.46
CA ASP A 289 -22.47 21.02 -10.51
C ASP A 289 -21.87 19.77 -9.85
N ASP A 290 -20.60 19.44 -10.12
CA ASP A 290 -19.83 18.43 -9.40
C ASP A 290 -18.85 19.06 -8.39
N ALA A 291 -18.46 18.38 -7.30
CA ALA A 291 -17.40 18.90 -6.43
C ALA A 291 -16.02 18.80 -7.11
N VAL A 292 -15.77 17.67 -7.76
CA VAL A 292 -14.60 17.44 -8.63
C VAL A 292 -15.06 16.74 -9.91
N ASN A 293 -14.88 17.40 -11.04
CA ASN A 293 -15.05 16.80 -12.37
C ASN A 293 -13.69 16.55 -13.01
N VAL A 294 -13.50 15.35 -13.55
CA VAL A 294 -12.33 14.94 -14.32
C VAL A 294 -12.77 14.52 -15.72
N GLN A 295 -12.34 15.26 -16.73
CA GLN A 295 -12.69 14.99 -18.13
C GLN A 295 -11.50 15.20 -19.06
N TYR A 296 -11.34 14.35 -20.09
CA TYR A 296 -10.21 14.41 -21.01
C TYR A 296 -8.84 14.44 -20.32
N SER A 297 -8.74 13.85 -19.12
CA SER A 297 -7.62 14.09 -18.22
C SER A 297 -7.00 12.80 -17.73
N THR A 298 -5.69 12.83 -17.42
CA THR A 298 -4.97 11.64 -16.98
C THR A 298 -4.10 11.87 -15.75
N ARG A 299 -3.82 10.83 -14.96
CA ARG A 299 -2.89 10.92 -13.82
C ARG A 299 -3.39 11.92 -12.79
N VAL A 300 -4.53 11.59 -12.19
CA VAL A 300 -5.21 12.42 -11.20
C VAL A 300 -5.37 11.65 -9.89
N TRP A 301 -5.01 12.28 -8.78
CA TRP A 301 -5.16 11.72 -7.44
C TRP A 301 -6.07 12.61 -6.59
N ILE A 302 -7.20 12.06 -6.15
CA ILE A 302 -8.20 12.74 -5.33
C ILE A 302 -8.21 12.05 -3.96
N ASP A 303 -7.61 12.70 -2.97
CA ASP A 303 -7.22 12.05 -1.72
C ASP A 303 -7.63 12.79 -0.45
N HIS A 304 -8.14 12.08 0.56
CA HIS A 304 -8.45 12.68 1.88
C HIS A 304 -9.35 13.94 1.79
N ASN A 305 -10.32 13.96 0.89
CA ASN A 305 -11.29 15.06 0.80
C ASN A 305 -12.60 14.67 1.48
N SER A 306 -13.37 15.68 1.88
CA SER A 306 -14.72 15.50 2.41
C SER A 306 -15.73 16.17 1.50
N PHE A 307 -16.82 15.48 1.18
CA PHE A 307 -17.86 15.93 0.24
C PHE A 307 -19.22 15.86 0.91
N THR A 308 -19.94 16.99 0.95
CA THR A 308 -21.28 17.04 1.56
C THR A 308 -22.16 18.12 0.95
N ASN A 309 -23.48 17.93 1.00
CA ASN A 309 -24.49 18.93 0.63
C ASN A 309 -24.33 19.54 -0.79
N GLY A 310 -23.87 18.77 -1.77
CA GLY A 310 -23.81 19.19 -3.16
C GLY A 310 -25.08 18.94 -3.96
N TYR A 311 -25.16 19.52 -5.16
CA TYR A 311 -26.27 19.35 -6.09
C TYR A 311 -26.14 18.14 -7.04
N ASP A 312 -25.02 17.99 -7.76
CA ASP A 312 -24.77 16.84 -8.65
C ASP A 312 -23.77 15.83 -8.06
N GLY A 313 -22.71 15.44 -8.78
CA GLY A 313 -21.77 14.42 -8.33
C GLY A 313 -20.78 14.94 -7.28
N ALA A 314 -20.35 14.10 -6.34
CA ALA A 314 -19.15 14.43 -5.56
C ALA A 314 -17.88 14.32 -6.42
N VAL A 315 -17.67 13.18 -7.07
CA VAL A 315 -16.52 12.98 -7.97
C VAL A 315 -16.95 12.30 -9.27
N ASP A 316 -16.83 13.02 -10.37
CA ASP A 316 -17.15 12.52 -11.70
C ASP A 316 -15.87 12.33 -12.53
N VAL A 317 -15.72 11.16 -13.14
CA VAL A 317 -14.63 10.85 -14.06
C VAL A 317 -15.22 10.38 -15.40
N LYS A 318 -15.02 11.15 -16.45
CA LYS A 318 -15.71 10.96 -17.74
C LYS A 318 -14.83 11.27 -18.94
N ARG A 319 -15.33 10.98 -20.15
CA ARG A 319 -14.80 11.45 -21.43
C ARG A 319 -13.33 11.09 -21.65
N ALA A 320 -13.07 9.80 -21.82
CA ALA A 320 -11.74 9.23 -22.04
C ALA A 320 -10.69 9.57 -20.96
N SER A 321 -11.12 10.06 -19.79
CA SER A 321 -10.20 10.26 -18.67
C SER A 321 -9.60 8.94 -18.21
N ASP A 322 -8.40 8.96 -17.64
CA ASP A 322 -7.67 7.72 -17.40
C ASP A 322 -6.64 7.84 -16.29
N TYR A 323 -6.20 6.71 -15.74
CA TYR A 323 -5.18 6.68 -14.70
C TYR A 323 -5.52 7.57 -13.50
N VAL A 324 -6.67 7.30 -12.86
CA VAL A 324 -7.17 8.08 -11.72
C VAL A 324 -7.18 7.22 -10.46
N THR A 325 -6.80 7.79 -9.33
CA THR A 325 -7.02 7.20 -8.00
C THR A 325 -7.88 8.15 -7.17
N VAL A 326 -8.94 7.61 -6.57
CA VAL A 326 -9.82 8.27 -5.61
C VAL A 326 -9.67 7.52 -4.29
N SER A 327 -9.01 8.12 -3.30
CA SER A 327 -8.64 7.44 -2.07
C SER A 327 -8.93 8.22 -0.78
N TRP A 328 -9.27 7.51 0.30
CA TRP A 328 -9.42 8.11 1.63
C TRP A 328 -10.40 9.29 1.70
N ASN A 329 -11.34 9.41 0.76
CA ASN A 329 -12.32 10.48 0.78
C ASN A 329 -13.53 10.08 1.63
N ARG A 330 -14.27 11.06 2.15
CA ARG A 330 -15.56 10.82 2.82
C ARG A 330 -16.67 11.55 2.08
N VAL A 331 -17.73 10.83 1.70
CA VAL A 331 -18.97 11.39 1.16
C VAL A 331 -20.08 11.16 2.19
N TYR A 332 -20.78 12.22 2.59
CA TYR A 332 -21.83 12.16 3.61
C TYR A 332 -22.85 13.29 3.44
N GLY A 333 -24.11 13.05 3.82
CA GLY A 333 -25.17 14.07 3.66
C GLY A 333 -25.31 14.53 2.21
N HIS A 334 -25.26 13.58 1.28
CA HIS A 334 -25.27 13.84 -0.17
C HIS A 334 -25.84 12.63 -0.91
N ASP A 335 -26.45 12.82 -2.06
CA ASP A 335 -27.06 11.73 -2.83
C ASP A 335 -26.07 11.10 -3.82
N LYS A 336 -25.72 11.81 -4.90
CA LYS A 336 -24.96 11.26 -6.03
C LYS A 336 -23.45 11.31 -5.78
N SER A 337 -22.86 10.19 -5.37
CA SER A 337 -21.45 10.16 -4.97
C SER A 337 -20.46 10.22 -6.16
N MET A 338 -20.24 9.11 -6.86
CA MET A 338 -19.13 8.96 -7.82
C MET A 338 -19.57 8.31 -9.13
N LEU A 339 -19.57 9.08 -10.22
CA LEU A 339 -19.87 8.58 -11.56
C LEU A 339 -18.57 8.32 -12.35
N LEU A 340 -18.49 7.14 -12.99
CA LEU A 340 -17.41 6.79 -13.90
C LEU A 340 -17.99 6.46 -15.28
N GLY A 341 -17.84 7.38 -16.22
CA GLY A 341 -18.48 7.32 -17.54
C GLY A 341 -19.92 7.86 -17.49
N HIS A 342 -20.15 8.95 -18.22
CA HIS A 342 -21.35 9.78 -18.04
C HIS A 342 -22.59 9.34 -18.84
N SER A 343 -22.40 8.63 -19.95
CA SER A 343 -23.49 8.31 -20.89
C SER A 343 -23.33 6.91 -21.47
N ASP A 344 -24.43 6.20 -21.64
CA ASP A 344 -24.50 4.88 -22.29
C ASP A 344 -24.12 4.95 -23.78
N ASP A 345 -24.22 6.13 -24.40
CA ASP A 345 -23.91 6.35 -25.81
C ASP A 345 -22.44 6.74 -26.07
N ASN A 346 -21.62 6.86 -25.03
CA ASN A 346 -20.25 7.36 -25.15
C ASN A 346 -19.18 6.27 -25.34
N ALA A 347 -19.60 5.07 -25.77
CA ALA A 347 -18.73 3.91 -25.88
C ALA A 347 -17.49 4.14 -26.78
N SER A 348 -17.63 4.92 -27.86
CA SER A 348 -16.53 5.19 -28.79
C SER A 348 -15.38 5.99 -28.18
N GLU A 349 -15.67 6.81 -27.17
CA GLU A 349 -14.70 7.64 -26.47
C GLU A 349 -14.18 6.94 -25.20
N ASP A 350 -15.05 6.25 -24.45
CA ASP A 350 -14.70 5.73 -23.12
C ASP A 350 -14.10 4.31 -23.12
N ARG A 351 -14.34 3.50 -24.16
CA ARG A 351 -13.76 2.14 -24.24
C ARG A 351 -12.24 2.20 -24.39
N GLY A 352 -11.54 1.45 -23.54
CA GLY A 352 -10.07 1.45 -23.47
C GLY A 352 -9.49 2.52 -22.53
N HIS A 353 -10.34 3.34 -21.93
CA HIS A 353 -10.00 4.36 -20.95
C HIS A 353 -10.66 4.07 -19.60
N LEU A 354 -10.86 5.11 -18.77
CA LEU A 354 -11.59 5.04 -17.50
C LEU A 354 -10.99 4.03 -16.51
N ARG A 355 -9.66 3.87 -16.50
CA ARG A 355 -8.97 3.05 -15.50
C ARG A 355 -8.85 3.83 -14.20
N VAL A 356 -9.72 3.50 -13.24
CA VAL A 356 -9.83 4.20 -11.97
C VAL A 356 -9.74 3.24 -10.79
N THR A 357 -9.03 3.67 -9.76
CA THR A 357 -8.96 2.97 -8.47
C THR A 357 -9.75 3.76 -7.43
N TYR A 358 -10.65 3.09 -6.73
CA TYR A 358 -11.34 3.61 -5.55
C TYR A 358 -10.90 2.81 -4.34
N HIS A 359 -10.20 3.44 -3.38
CA HIS A 359 -9.82 2.74 -2.16
C HIS A 359 -9.89 3.53 -0.87
N HIS A 360 -10.26 2.85 0.21
CA HIS A 360 -10.33 3.45 1.54
C HIS A 360 -11.24 4.69 1.64
N ASN A 361 -12.18 4.83 0.70
CA ASN A 361 -13.20 5.87 0.79
C ASN A 361 -14.29 5.45 1.76
N TRP A 362 -14.88 6.44 2.44
CA TRP A 362 -16.04 6.27 3.30
C TRP A 362 -17.28 6.86 2.65
N PHE A 363 -18.23 6.00 2.29
CA PHE A 363 -19.55 6.37 1.82
C PHE A 363 -20.54 6.25 2.99
N ASP A 364 -20.81 7.38 3.66
CA ASP A 364 -21.51 7.45 4.94
C ASP A 364 -22.94 7.97 4.77
N GLY A 365 -23.85 7.06 4.42
CA GLY A 365 -25.27 7.34 4.25
C GLY A 365 -25.60 8.14 3.00
N SER A 366 -24.69 8.18 2.02
CA SER A 366 -24.96 8.79 0.72
C SER A 366 -25.85 7.90 -0.15
N GLY A 367 -26.69 8.50 -0.99
CA GLY A 367 -27.73 7.80 -1.75
C GLY A 367 -27.16 6.82 -2.78
N THR A 368 -26.61 7.33 -3.87
CA THR A 368 -26.31 6.55 -5.08
C THR A 368 -24.87 6.73 -5.61
N ARG A 369 -24.45 5.84 -6.53
CA ARG A 369 -23.23 5.89 -7.34
C ARG A 369 -21.92 5.66 -6.54
N HIS A 370 -21.63 4.45 -6.05
CA HIS A 370 -20.44 4.22 -5.20
C HIS A 370 -19.41 3.16 -5.67
N PRO A 371 -18.79 3.28 -6.85
CA PRO A 371 -19.15 4.13 -7.99
C PRO A 371 -20.21 3.47 -8.88
N ARG A 372 -20.85 4.26 -9.75
CA ARG A 372 -21.54 3.73 -10.96
C ARG A 372 -20.58 3.80 -12.13
N VAL A 373 -20.27 2.65 -12.73
CA VAL A 373 -19.21 2.48 -13.73
C VAL A 373 -19.77 2.10 -15.09
N ARG A 374 -19.31 2.78 -16.13
CA ARG A 374 -19.51 2.44 -17.54
C ARG A 374 -18.18 2.25 -18.25
N PHE A 375 -18.12 1.27 -19.15
CA PHE A 375 -17.02 0.95 -20.09
C PHE A 375 -15.63 0.64 -19.52
N GLY A 376 -15.22 1.24 -18.40
CA GLY A 376 -13.90 1.05 -17.81
C GLY A 376 -13.65 -0.42 -17.48
N ASN A 377 -12.55 -0.98 -17.99
CA ASN A 377 -12.14 -2.35 -17.69
C ASN A 377 -10.60 -2.46 -17.76
N PRO A 378 -9.90 -2.71 -16.63
CA PRO A 378 -10.45 -2.97 -15.30
C PRO A 378 -10.51 -1.72 -14.41
N VAL A 379 -11.60 -1.60 -13.66
CA VAL A 379 -11.77 -0.67 -12.53
C VAL A 379 -11.56 -1.44 -11.23
N HIS A 380 -10.89 -0.82 -10.26
CA HIS A 380 -10.53 -1.48 -9.01
C HIS A 380 -11.16 -0.76 -7.83
N VAL A 381 -12.00 -1.45 -7.09
CA VAL A 381 -12.71 -0.93 -5.92
C VAL A 381 -12.35 -1.80 -4.72
N TYR A 382 -11.48 -1.30 -3.85
CA TYR A 382 -11.02 -2.09 -2.71
C TYR A 382 -10.94 -1.33 -1.39
N ASN A 383 -11.17 -2.04 -0.29
CA ASN A 383 -11.04 -1.49 1.07
C ASN A 383 -11.85 -0.22 1.34
N ASN A 384 -12.95 0.01 0.63
CA ASN A 384 -13.87 1.12 0.92
C ASN A 384 -14.88 0.69 2.00
N TYR A 385 -15.36 1.67 2.77
CA TYR A 385 -16.39 1.48 3.77
C TYR A 385 -17.70 2.13 3.31
N TYR A 386 -18.73 1.30 3.17
CA TYR A 386 -20.09 1.67 2.79
C TYR A 386 -21.00 1.50 4.00
N ARG A 387 -21.82 2.51 4.30
CA ARG A 387 -22.74 2.50 5.42
C ARG A 387 -24.07 3.14 5.03
N GLY A 388 -25.17 2.39 5.08
CA GLY A 388 -26.51 2.98 4.93
C GLY A 388 -26.81 3.55 3.54
N ASN A 389 -26.23 2.97 2.48
CA ASN A 389 -26.38 3.44 1.09
C ASN A 389 -27.51 2.67 0.37
N GLU A 390 -28.14 3.30 -0.63
CA GLU A 390 -29.12 2.62 -1.50
C GLU A 390 -28.43 1.50 -2.30
N TYR A 391 -27.32 1.81 -2.97
CA TYR A 391 -26.47 0.79 -3.57
C TYR A 391 -24.99 1.14 -3.46
N GLY A 392 -24.14 0.11 -3.47
CA GLY A 392 -22.69 0.27 -3.50
C GLY A 392 -22.15 0.43 -4.93
N VAL A 393 -21.52 -0.61 -5.44
CA VAL A 393 -20.84 -0.58 -6.76
C VAL A 393 -21.80 -1.05 -7.86
N ALA A 394 -22.04 -0.23 -8.88
CA ALA A 394 -22.78 -0.65 -10.07
C ALA A 394 -21.85 -0.74 -11.28
N SER A 395 -21.80 -1.90 -11.95
CA SER A 395 -21.03 -2.14 -13.16
C SER A 395 -21.96 -2.25 -14.36
N THR A 396 -21.83 -1.35 -15.33
CA THR A 396 -22.75 -1.22 -16.46
C THR A 396 -22.00 -1.06 -17.78
N MET A 397 -22.70 -1.19 -18.90
CA MET A 397 -22.21 -0.91 -20.25
C MET A 397 -20.89 -1.62 -20.60
N GLY A 398 -20.77 -2.90 -20.22
CA GLY A 398 -19.57 -3.70 -20.46
C GLY A 398 -18.34 -3.31 -19.64
N ALA A 399 -18.50 -2.49 -18.58
CA ALA A 399 -17.44 -2.25 -17.61
C ALA A 399 -16.97 -3.55 -16.95
N GLY A 400 -15.74 -3.58 -16.42
CA GLY A 400 -15.24 -4.68 -15.61
C GLY A 400 -14.69 -4.16 -14.30
N VAL A 401 -15.32 -4.52 -13.18
CA VAL A 401 -14.96 -4.02 -11.85
C VAL A 401 -14.51 -5.16 -10.94
N LEU A 402 -13.32 -5.05 -10.38
CA LEU A 402 -12.87 -5.89 -9.28
C LEU A 402 -13.26 -5.22 -7.97
N VAL A 403 -14.17 -5.84 -7.23
CA VAL A 403 -14.67 -5.36 -5.93
C VAL A 403 -14.11 -6.26 -4.85
N GLU A 404 -13.08 -5.81 -4.13
CA GLU A 404 -12.40 -6.67 -3.15
C GLU A 404 -12.03 -6.04 -1.81
N GLY A 405 -12.15 -6.80 -0.72
CA GLY A 405 -11.76 -6.33 0.60
C GLY A 405 -12.62 -5.18 1.18
N ASN A 406 -13.77 -4.85 0.59
CA ASN A 406 -14.61 -3.73 1.04
C ASN A 406 -15.48 -4.13 2.26
N TYR A 407 -15.94 -3.14 3.02
CA TYR A 407 -16.89 -3.31 4.14
C TYR A 407 -18.23 -2.66 3.80
N PHE A 408 -19.30 -3.45 3.72
CA PHE A 408 -20.67 -2.98 3.46
C PHE A 408 -21.54 -3.19 4.70
N GLU A 409 -22.03 -2.10 5.28
CA GLU A 409 -22.89 -2.07 6.45
C GLU A 409 -24.26 -1.47 6.13
N SER A 410 -25.34 -2.25 6.26
CA SER A 410 -26.69 -1.76 6.01
C SER A 410 -26.85 -1.10 4.64
N VAL A 411 -26.28 -1.72 3.61
CA VAL A 411 -26.40 -1.26 2.21
C VAL A 411 -27.46 -2.11 1.52
N ASP A 412 -28.46 -1.49 0.91
CA ASP A 412 -29.60 -2.24 0.35
C ASP A 412 -29.13 -3.14 -0.81
N GLU A 413 -28.34 -2.59 -1.74
CA GLU A 413 -27.79 -3.32 -2.88
C GLU A 413 -26.25 -3.15 -2.96
N PRO A 414 -25.45 -4.00 -2.28
CA PRO A 414 -24.01 -3.76 -2.16
C PRO A 414 -23.25 -3.71 -3.50
N THR A 415 -23.65 -4.53 -4.45
CA THR A 415 -23.13 -4.52 -5.82
C THR A 415 -24.22 -4.88 -6.83
N LEU A 416 -24.16 -4.27 -8.00
CA LEU A 416 -25.13 -4.43 -9.09
C LEU A 416 -24.41 -4.66 -10.43
N VAL A 417 -24.91 -5.61 -11.22
CA VAL A 417 -24.50 -5.88 -12.60
C VAL A 417 -25.60 -5.36 -13.53
N GLY A 418 -25.38 -4.17 -14.10
CA GLY A 418 -26.45 -3.36 -14.69
C GLY A 418 -26.95 -2.30 -13.70
N TYR A 419 -27.74 -1.34 -14.19
CA TYR A 419 -28.51 -0.40 -13.37
C TYR A 419 -29.49 0.38 -14.23
N ALA A 420 -30.77 0.39 -13.83
CA ALA A 420 -31.85 1.00 -14.63
C ALA A 420 -31.80 0.49 -16.08
N ASP A 421 -31.85 1.38 -17.07
CA ASP A 421 -31.79 1.02 -18.50
C ASP A 421 -30.38 0.73 -19.01
N SER A 422 -29.33 0.95 -18.19
CA SER A 422 -27.96 0.68 -18.60
C SER A 422 -27.70 -0.83 -18.57
N ALA A 423 -27.30 -1.37 -19.72
CA ALA A 423 -26.96 -2.78 -19.88
C ALA A 423 -25.86 -3.24 -18.92
N ASP A 424 -25.76 -4.54 -18.75
CA ASP A 424 -24.83 -5.17 -17.81
C ASP A 424 -23.35 -4.81 -18.08
N GLY A 425 -22.60 -4.68 -16.99
CA GLY A 425 -21.15 -4.80 -16.98
C GLY A 425 -20.72 -6.16 -16.43
N ALA A 426 -19.55 -6.20 -15.81
CA ALA A 426 -19.02 -7.36 -15.10
C ALA A 426 -18.49 -6.97 -13.73
N ILE A 427 -18.72 -7.84 -12.74
CA ILE A 427 -18.18 -7.72 -11.38
C ILE A 427 -17.51 -9.04 -10.98
N VAL A 428 -16.27 -8.95 -10.52
CA VAL A 428 -15.60 -10.00 -9.75
C VAL A 428 -15.51 -9.55 -8.29
N GLN A 429 -16.02 -10.37 -7.38
CA GLN A 429 -15.94 -10.11 -5.94
C GLN A 429 -14.89 -10.97 -5.25
N ARG A 430 -14.15 -10.40 -4.29
CA ARG A 430 -13.20 -11.15 -3.44
C ARG A 430 -13.18 -10.59 -2.03
N ASN A 431 -13.28 -11.44 -1.01
CA ASN A 431 -13.03 -11.06 0.38
C ASN A 431 -13.79 -9.80 0.87
N ASN A 432 -14.99 -9.50 0.36
CA ASN A 432 -15.79 -8.39 0.89
C ASN A 432 -16.49 -8.81 2.20
N TYR A 433 -16.69 -7.86 3.10
CA TYR A 433 -17.40 -8.04 4.35
C TYR A 433 -18.79 -7.40 4.27
N PHE A 434 -19.85 -8.16 4.51
CA PHE A 434 -21.23 -7.68 4.47
C PHE A 434 -21.89 -7.88 5.83
N THR A 435 -22.56 -6.85 6.35
CA THR A 435 -23.32 -6.93 7.60
C THR A 435 -24.58 -6.07 7.51
N GLY A 436 -25.74 -6.66 7.78
CA GLY A 436 -27.04 -5.97 7.65
C GLY A 436 -27.37 -5.49 6.24
N SER A 437 -26.62 -5.92 5.22
CA SER A 437 -26.76 -5.49 3.83
C SER A 437 -27.53 -6.52 2.99
N GLY A 438 -28.07 -6.11 1.84
CA GLY A 438 -28.71 -7.02 0.89
C GLY A 438 -27.74 -7.95 0.16
N SER A 439 -28.27 -8.70 -0.80
CA SER A 439 -27.48 -9.69 -1.55
C SER A 439 -26.65 -9.01 -2.64
N PRO A 440 -25.32 -9.23 -2.68
CA PRO A 440 -24.47 -8.58 -3.67
C PRO A 440 -24.50 -9.35 -5.01
N GLU A 441 -24.61 -8.64 -6.13
CA GLU A 441 -24.52 -9.23 -7.47
C GLU A 441 -23.08 -9.38 -7.97
N SER A 442 -22.83 -10.41 -8.77
CA SER A 442 -21.53 -10.63 -9.43
C SER A 442 -21.72 -11.43 -10.73
N GLY A 443 -20.69 -11.49 -11.58
CA GLY A 443 -20.76 -12.14 -12.90
C GLY A 443 -20.76 -11.11 -14.03
N GLY A 444 -21.52 -11.34 -15.09
CA GLY A 444 -21.67 -10.41 -16.22
C GLY A 444 -20.51 -10.39 -17.23
N GLY A 445 -19.44 -11.16 -17.02
CA GLY A 445 -18.33 -11.29 -17.97
C GLY A 445 -16.96 -11.40 -17.30
N SER A 446 -15.91 -10.93 -17.97
CA SER A 446 -14.53 -10.94 -17.48
C SER A 446 -14.06 -9.55 -17.05
N VAL A 447 -13.32 -9.51 -15.93
CA VAL A 447 -12.60 -8.33 -15.45
C VAL A 447 -11.12 -8.52 -15.75
N SER A 448 -10.51 -7.57 -16.44
CA SER A 448 -9.07 -7.60 -16.75
C SER A 448 -8.21 -7.54 -15.48
N SER A 449 -6.96 -7.97 -15.55
CA SER A 449 -6.08 -7.99 -14.39
C SER A 449 -5.68 -6.58 -13.92
N ILE A 450 -5.51 -6.43 -12.60
CA ILE A 450 -4.95 -5.22 -11.98
C ILE A 450 -3.42 -5.29 -12.06
N PRO A 451 -2.74 -4.34 -12.73
CA PRO A 451 -1.31 -4.49 -13.05
C PRO A 451 -0.36 -3.90 -12.00
N TYR A 452 -0.85 -3.11 -11.05
CA TYR A 452 -0.02 -2.47 -10.02
C TYR A 452 -0.04 -3.27 -8.72
N ALA A 453 1.02 -3.11 -7.92
CA ALA A 453 1.08 -3.67 -6.57
C ALA A 453 0.16 -2.89 -5.61
N TYR A 454 -0.48 -3.62 -4.71
CA TYR A 454 -1.31 -3.09 -3.63
C TYR A 454 -1.35 -4.10 -2.48
N THR A 455 -1.88 -3.69 -1.34
CA THR A 455 -2.09 -4.53 -0.16
C THR A 455 -3.52 -4.32 0.27
N LEU A 456 -4.21 -5.43 0.55
CA LEU A 456 -5.54 -5.39 1.14
C LEU A 456 -5.39 -5.39 2.66
N ASP A 457 -6.04 -4.43 3.34
CA ASP A 457 -6.38 -4.63 4.74
C ASP A 457 -7.40 -5.76 4.87
N SER A 458 -7.52 -6.31 6.08
CA SER A 458 -8.62 -7.22 6.39
C SER A 458 -9.96 -6.52 6.18
N ALA A 459 -10.87 -7.15 5.42
CA ALA A 459 -12.15 -6.54 5.09
C ALA A 459 -12.99 -6.18 6.32
N SER A 460 -12.90 -6.95 7.41
CA SER A 460 -13.55 -6.63 8.69
C SER A 460 -12.89 -5.46 9.44
N GLY A 461 -11.62 -5.16 9.20
CA GLY A 461 -10.87 -4.03 9.77
C GLY A 461 -11.08 -2.71 9.03
N VAL A 462 -11.55 -2.76 7.78
CA VAL A 462 -11.77 -1.58 6.92
C VAL A 462 -12.65 -0.54 7.59
N LYS A 463 -13.74 -0.91 8.24
CA LYS A 463 -14.60 0.05 8.97
C LYS A 463 -13.80 0.90 9.96
N ALA A 464 -12.95 0.27 10.77
CA ALA A 464 -12.15 0.97 11.77
C ALA A 464 -11.08 1.87 11.12
N GLY A 465 -10.33 1.32 10.15
CA GLY A 465 -9.27 2.06 9.47
C GLY A 465 -9.80 3.25 8.67
N VAL A 466 -10.82 3.03 7.85
CA VAL A 466 -11.42 4.05 6.99
C VAL A 466 -12.15 5.12 7.81
N SER A 467 -12.89 4.76 8.87
CA SER A 467 -13.54 5.77 9.73
C SER A 467 -12.53 6.69 10.44
N ALA A 468 -11.34 6.17 10.72
CA ALA A 468 -10.26 6.94 11.36
C ALA A 468 -9.49 7.82 10.35
N GLY A 469 -9.27 7.33 9.13
CA GLY A 469 -8.41 7.98 8.15
C GLY A 469 -9.12 8.79 7.06
N ALA A 470 -10.38 8.48 6.71
CA ALA A 470 -11.01 9.11 5.57
C ALA A 470 -11.55 10.53 5.86
N GLY A 471 -11.44 11.38 4.85
CA GLY A 471 -11.89 12.76 4.86
C GLY A 471 -10.80 13.80 5.08
N ALA A 472 -11.19 15.06 4.94
CA ALA A 472 -10.30 16.19 5.21
C ALA A 472 -10.00 16.31 6.73
N GLY A 473 -8.82 16.82 7.04
CA GLY A 473 -8.32 16.99 8.41
C GLY A 473 -7.71 15.72 9.02
N ARG A 474 -7.47 14.69 8.23
CA ARG A 474 -6.93 13.38 8.68
C ARG A 474 -5.45 13.16 8.36
N ILE A 475 -4.85 14.06 7.60
CA ILE A 475 -3.41 14.02 7.29
C ILE A 475 -2.71 15.24 7.88
N THR A 476 -1.42 15.08 8.19
CA THR A 476 -0.54 16.20 8.52
C THR A 476 -0.24 16.99 7.26
N VAL A 477 -0.41 18.32 7.32
CA VAL A 477 -0.29 19.21 6.16
C VAL A 477 0.66 20.35 6.38
#